data_AF-A0A2K8XJZ2-F1
#
_entry.id   AF-A0A2K8XJZ2-F1
#
_cell.length_a   1.000
_cell.length_b   1.000
_cell.length_c   1.000
_cell.angle_alpha   90.00
_cell.angle_beta   90.00
_cell.angle_gamma   90.00
#
_symmetry.space_group_name_H-M   'P 1'
#
loop_
_entity.id
_entity.type
_entity.pdbx_description
1 polymer ?
#
loop_
_entity_poly.entity_id
_entity_poly.type
_entity_poly.pdbx_seq_one_letter_code
_entity_poly.pdbx_strand_id
1 'polypeptide(L)'
;MKRILLFVALAFMASFATAQTFNYQAAARGAGGDLIIQDDLGVKVRILAGSNAGTEVFSETFNVTTNDNGVFNLAIGDGANVSGSLVTLNWGNVDYFLEIAIDEDGGIIYQVVGTSQLRVVPVAMTSLQFEEQVGTTNVIQLATTVANNSGNITVLNNNDANQASRLLTLENANLDARLTAAEAAIAQNTTDISGNNSNLQANIDAVQTDVDQNELDADAAIAGVQADVDSNETNSD
;
A
#
# COMPACT_ATOMS: atom_id res chain seq x y z
N MET A 1 3.04 -22.59 -44.59
CA MET A 1 4.00 -21.55 -44.12
C MET A 1 3.75 -21.13 -42.67
N LYS A 2 2.53 -20.72 -42.26
CA LYS A 2 2.22 -20.32 -40.86
C LYS A 2 2.52 -21.39 -39.80
N ARG A 3 2.32 -22.67 -40.10
CA ARG A 3 2.64 -23.80 -39.20
C ARG A 3 4.14 -24.09 -39.06
N ILE A 4 4.94 -23.76 -40.07
CA ILE A 4 6.40 -23.93 -40.05
C ILE A 4 7.05 -22.79 -39.25
N LEU A 5 6.54 -21.56 -39.38
CA LEU A 5 6.96 -20.43 -38.54
C LEU A 5 6.69 -20.64 -37.05
N LEU A 6 5.58 -21.30 -36.69
CA LEU A 6 5.25 -21.61 -35.29
C LEU A 6 6.23 -22.64 -34.69
N PHE A 7 6.64 -23.66 -35.47
CA PHE A 7 7.62 -24.66 -35.03
C PHE A 7 9.03 -24.07 -34.89
N VAL A 8 9.43 -23.15 -35.77
CA VAL A 8 10.73 -22.46 -35.68
C VAL A 8 10.77 -21.49 -34.50
N ALA A 9 9.67 -20.79 -34.21
CA ALA A 9 9.56 -19.90 -33.05
C ALA A 9 9.58 -20.67 -31.71
N LEU A 10 8.98 -21.86 -31.66
CA LEU A 10 8.98 -22.71 -30.46
C LEU A 10 10.35 -23.35 -30.18
N ALA A 11 11.13 -23.65 -31.22
CA ALA A 11 12.51 -24.13 -31.09
C ALA A 11 13.49 -23.06 -30.59
N PHE A 12 13.14 -21.77 -30.71
CA PHE A 12 13.97 -20.65 -30.27
C PHE A 12 13.75 -20.25 -28.80
N MET A 13 12.81 -20.89 -28.10
CA MET A 13 12.62 -20.75 -26.64
C MET A 13 13.47 -21.75 -25.84
N ALA A 14 14.61 -22.21 -26.36
CA ALA A 14 15.58 -22.92 -25.56
C ALA A 14 16.02 -21.97 -24.43
N SER A 15 15.54 -22.26 -23.22
CA SER A 15 15.86 -21.54 -22.00
C SER A 15 17.37 -21.50 -21.82
N PHE A 16 17.95 -20.30 -21.79
CA PHE A 16 19.29 -20.09 -21.25
C PHE A 16 19.22 -20.28 -19.73
N ALA A 17 19.21 -21.53 -19.27
CA ALA A 17 19.47 -21.83 -17.88
C ALA A 17 20.96 -21.61 -17.65
N THR A 18 21.32 -20.58 -16.88
CA THR A 18 22.68 -20.48 -16.35
C THR A 18 22.84 -21.63 -15.36
N ALA A 19 23.59 -22.67 -15.73
CA ALA A 19 23.90 -23.76 -14.83
C ALA A 19 24.62 -23.20 -13.60
N GLN A 20 24.08 -23.51 -12.40
CA GLN A 20 24.83 -23.25 -11.17
C GLN A 20 25.96 -24.27 -11.12
N THR A 21 27.19 -23.80 -11.34
CA THR A 21 28.37 -24.68 -11.38
C THR A 21 29.42 -24.28 -10.36
N PHE A 22 30.20 -25.25 -9.90
CA PHE A 22 31.40 -25.00 -9.13
C PHE A 22 32.51 -26.00 -9.46
N ASN A 23 33.76 -25.57 -9.31
CA ASN A 23 34.92 -26.37 -9.66
C ASN A 23 35.24 -27.39 -8.56
N TYR A 24 35.63 -28.59 -8.98
CA TYR A 24 36.22 -29.62 -8.13
C TYR A 24 37.47 -30.19 -8.79
N GLN A 25 38.52 -30.42 -8.00
CA GLN A 25 39.77 -31.02 -8.49
C GLN A 25 40.18 -32.13 -7.52
N ALA A 26 40.58 -33.27 -8.07
CA ALA A 26 41.08 -34.39 -7.27
C ALA A 26 42.17 -35.15 -8.02
N ALA A 27 43.01 -35.84 -7.25
CA ALA A 27 43.97 -36.81 -7.76
C ALA A 27 43.38 -38.22 -7.61
N ALA A 28 43.27 -38.96 -8.72
CA ALA A 28 42.80 -40.34 -8.73
C ALA A 28 43.93 -41.29 -8.31
N ARG A 29 43.59 -42.24 -7.42
CA ARG A 29 44.48 -43.30 -6.98
C ARG A 29 43.76 -44.63 -7.04
N GLY A 30 44.44 -45.65 -7.54
CA GLY A 30 43.92 -47.01 -7.57
C GLY A 30 43.96 -47.67 -6.19
N ALA A 31 43.44 -48.89 -6.09
CA ALA A 31 43.38 -49.66 -4.83
C ALA A 31 44.73 -49.86 -4.11
N GLY A 32 45.85 -49.82 -4.86
CA GLY A 32 47.21 -49.91 -4.31
C GLY A 32 47.77 -48.59 -3.77
N GLY A 33 47.07 -47.46 -3.97
CA GLY A 33 47.54 -46.11 -3.64
C GLY A 33 48.34 -45.42 -4.75
N ASP A 34 48.67 -46.14 -5.82
CA ASP A 34 49.33 -45.61 -7.01
C ASP A 34 48.43 -44.62 -7.75
N LEU A 35 49.03 -43.61 -8.39
CA LEU A 35 48.31 -42.62 -9.19
C LEU A 35 47.80 -43.27 -10.48
N ILE A 36 46.55 -42.96 -10.85
CA ILE A 36 45.99 -43.30 -12.16
C ILE A 36 46.30 -42.14 -13.09
N ILE A 37 47.25 -42.30 -14.00
CA ILE A 37 47.81 -41.22 -14.84
C ILE A 37 47.40 -41.39 -16.30
N GLN A 38 47.00 -40.29 -16.95
CA GLN A 38 46.68 -40.27 -18.39
C GLN A 38 45.63 -41.30 -18.83
N ASP A 39 44.74 -41.71 -17.91
CA ASP A 39 43.71 -42.70 -18.14
C ASP A 39 42.31 -42.09 -18.02
N ASP A 40 41.36 -42.69 -18.74
CA ASP A 40 39.95 -42.29 -18.72
C ASP A 40 39.22 -42.88 -17.51
N LEU A 41 38.48 -42.04 -16.79
CA LEU A 41 37.73 -42.39 -15.60
C LEU A 41 36.25 -42.05 -15.78
N GLY A 42 35.40 -42.94 -15.27
CA GLY A 42 34.00 -42.65 -15.02
C GLY A 42 33.90 -42.05 -13.63
N VAL A 43 33.35 -40.84 -13.49
CA VAL A 43 33.17 -40.19 -12.18
C VAL A 43 31.70 -39.92 -11.94
N LYS A 44 31.17 -40.44 -10.83
CA LYS A 44 29.83 -40.11 -10.33
C LYS A 44 29.94 -39.18 -9.14
N VAL A 45 29.24 -38.06 -9.23
CA VAL A 45 29.11 -37.08 -8.16
C VAL A 45 27.73 -37.21 -7.54
N ARG A 46 27.69 -37.18 -6.20
CA ARG A 46 26.44 -37.12 -5.42
C ARG A 46 26.52 -36.01 -4.38
N ILE A 47 25.39 -35.33 -4.17
CA ILE A 47 25.20 -34.43 -3.04
C ILE A 47 24.21 -35.08 -2.08
N LEU A 48 24.64 -35.24 -0.83
CA LEU A 48 23.88 -35.81 0.26
C LEU A 48 23.47 -34.72 1.24
N ALA A 49 22.21 -34.73 1.70
CA ALA A 49 21.68 -33.74 2.62
C ALA A 49 21.78 -34.19 4.09
N GLY A 50 22.22 -33.29 4.97
CA GLY A 50 22.22 -33.42 6.43
C GLY A 50 23.38 -34.22 7.03
N SER A 51 23.87 -35.27 6.36
CA SER A 51 25.02 -36.05 6.83
C SER A 51 25.79 -36.71 5.67
N ASN A 52 26.96 -37.28 5.98
CA ASN A 52 27.78 -38.02 5.02
C ASN A 52 27.17 -39.36 4.55
N ALA A 53 26.04 -39.77 5.12
CA ALA A 53 25.22 -40.90 4.70
C ALA A 53 23.75 -40.47 4.52
N GLY A 54 23.54 -39.18 4.27
CA GLY A 54 22.23 -38.58 4.11
C GLY A 54 21.54 -38.94 2.80
N THR A 55 20.36 -38.39 2.59
CA THR A 55 19.59 -38.61 1.36
C THR A 55 20.28 -37.95 0.17
N GLU A 56 20.43 -38.67 -0.94
CA GLU A 56 20.86 -38.11 -2.22
C GLU A 56 19.82 -37.11 -2.72
N VAL A 57 20.24 -35.86 -2.91
CA VAL A 57 19.39 -34.76 -3.41
C VAL A 57 19.79 -34.30 -4.81
N PHE A 58 20.96 -34.71 -5.28
CA PHE A 58 21.46 -34.44 -6.61
C PHE A 58 22.54 -35.48 -6.99
N SER A 59 22.54 -35.90 -8.25
CA SER A 59 23.61 -36.71 -8.82
C SER A 59 23.83 -36.41 -10.30
N GLU A 60 25.09 -36.47 -10.71
CA GLU A 60 25.52 -36.36 -12.11
C GLU A 60 26.75 -37.23 -12.37
N THR A 61 27.07 -37.45 -13.63
CA THR A 61 28.22 -38.25 -14.07
C THR A 61 29.09 -37.49 -15.05
N PHE A 62 30.39 -37.80 -15.03
CA PHE A 62 31.41 -37.27 -15.91
C PHE A 62 32.25 -38.40 -16.49
N ASN A 63 32.76 -38.19 -17.70
CA ASN A 63 33.89 -38.93 -18.25
C ASN A 63 35.07 -37.97 -18.32
N VAL A 64 36.16 -38.28 -17.62
CA VAL A 64 37.34 -37.41 -17.51
C VAL A 64 38.61 -38.19 -17.78
N THR A 65 39.65 -37.51 -18.26
CA THR A 65 40.99 -38.08 -18.38
C THR A 65 41.89 -37.44 -17.33
N THR A 66 42.65 -38.24 -16.56
CA THR A 66 43.63 -37.69 -15.61
C THR A 66 44.87 -37.15 -16.32
N ASN A 67 45.58 -36.21 -15.70
CA ASN A 67 46.87 -35.74 -16.23
C ASN A 67 48.06 -36.58 -15.75
N ASP A 68 49.29 -36.20 -16.12
CA ASP A 68 50.55 -36.85 -15.70
C ASP A 68 50.76 -36.94 -14.17
N ASN A 69 50.01 -36.16 -13.38
CA ASN A 69 50.02 -36.20 -11.92
C ASN A 69 48.80 -36.93 -11.33
N GLY A 70 48.00 -37.58 -12.17
CA GLY A 70 46.77 -38.28 -11.81
C GLY A 70 45.62 -37.34 -11.45
N VAL A 71 45.70 -36.05 -11.81
CA VAL A 71 44.71 -35.04 -11.44
C VAL A 71 43.65 -34.87 -12.53
N PHE A 72 42.38 -34.80 -12.15
CA PHE A 72 41.26 -34.43 -13.02
C PHE A 72 40.49 -33.23 -12.43
N ASN A 73 39.75 -32.52 -13.30
CA ASN A 73 38.92 -31.38 -12.94
C ASN A 73 37.48 -31.64 -13.34
N LEU A 74 36.54 -31.22 -12.49
CA LEU A 74 35.11 -31.25 -12.76
C LEU A 74 34.52 -29.85 -12.62
N ALA A 75 33.59 -29.52 -13.50
CA ALA A 75 32.62 -28.45 -13.29
C ALA A 75 31.31 -29.09 -12.81
N ILE A 76 31.17 -29.24 -11.50
CA ILE A 76 29.97 -29.83 -10.90
C ILE A 76 28.76 -28.96 -11.23
N GLY A 77 27.69 -29.55 -11.75
CA GLY A 77 26.52 -28.88 -12.31
C GLY A 77 26.50 -28.78 -13.84
N ASP A 78 27.59 -29.14 -14.51
CA ASP A 78 27.72 -29.20 -15.97
C ASP A 78 27.89 -30.65 -16.49
N GLY A 79 27.83 -31.64 -15.58
CA GLY A 79 27.89 -33.05 -15.94
C GLY A 79 26.59 -33.58 -16.52
N ALA A 80 26.59 -34.85 -16.93
CA ALA A 80 25.35 -35.51 -17.31
C ALA A 80 24.49 -35.73 -16.07
N ASN A 81 23.44 -34.94 -15.92
CA ASN A 81 22.53 -35.04 -14.78
C ASN A 81 21.86 -36.43 -14.73
N VAL A 82 21.90 -37.06 -13.55
CA VAL A 82 21.24 -38.33 -13.27
C VAL A 82 19.98 -38.10 -12.45
N SER A 83 20.04 -37.23 -11.43
CA SER A 83 18.94 -36.94 -10.53
C SER A 83 19.07 -35.54 -9.89
N GLY A 84 17.94 -34.97 -9.47
CA GLY A 84 17.88 -33.73 -8.68
C GLY A 84 18.26 -32.45 -9.44
N SER A 85 18.33 -31.32 -8.72
CA SER A 85 18.72 -30.02 -9.27
C SER A 85 19.43 -29.16 -8.23
N LEU A 86 20.62 -28.65 -8.58
CA LEU A 86 21.41 -27.74 -7.74
C LEU A 86 20.65 -26.45 -7.39
N VAL A 87 19.78 -25.99 -8.28
CA VAL A 87 18.99 -24.76 -8.12
C VAL A 87 17.99 -24.87 -6.96
N THR A 88 17.51 -26.07 -6.69
CA THR A 88 16.50 -26.31 -5.64
C THR A 88 17.08 -26.55 -4.25
N LEU A 89 18.42 -26.65 -4.15
CA LEU A 89 19.09 -26.92 -2.88
C LEU A 89 19.13 -25.67 -1.99
N ASN A 90 18.93 -25.86 -0.70
CA ASN A 90 18.95 -24.78 0.29
C ASN A 90 20.34 -24.66 0.91
N TRP A 91 21.26 -24.03 0.17
CA TRP A 91 22.67 -23.88 0.52
C TRP A 91 22.95 -23.12 1.83
N GLY A 92 21.97 -22.39 2.38
CA GLY A 92 22.12 -21.60 3.61
C GLY A 92 21.66 -22.30 4.88
N ASN A 93 20.73 -23.26 4.77
CA ASN A 93 20.06 -23.87 5.95
C ASN A 93 20.30 -25.37 6.09
N VAL A 94 20.89 -26.01 5.07
CA VAL A 94 21.12 -27.46 5.08
C VAL A 94 22.60 -27.71 4.86
N ASP A 95 23.19 -28.54 5.74
CA ASP A 95 24.53 -29.06 5.53
C ASP A 95 24.51 -30.07 4.38
N TYR A 96 25.35 -29.84 3.37
CA TYR A 96 25.50 -30.74 2.23
C TYR A 96 26.87 -31.41 2.23
N PHE A 97 26.89 -32.66 1.75
CA PHE A 97 28.08 -33.47 1.62
C PHE A 97 28.27 -33.88 0.16
N LEU A 98 29.48 -33.70 -0.36
CA LEU A 98 29.89 -34.12 -1.68
C LEU A 98 30.51 -35.52 -1.57
N GLU A 99 29.89 -36.49 -2.23
CA GLU A 99 30.42 -37.83 -2.40
C GLU A 99 30.90 -38.03 -3.84
N ILE A 100 32.11 -38.58 -3.96
CA ILE A 100 32.71 -38.95 -5.24
C ILE A 100 32.83 -40.47 -5.29
N ALA A 101 32.40 -41.03 -6.42
CA ALA A 101 32.59 -42.43 -6.76
C ALA A 101 33.22 -42.54 -8.15
N ILE A 102 34.14 -43.49 -8.33
CA ILE A 102 34.96 -43.65 -9.54
C ILE A 102 34.81 -45.06 -10.10
N ASP A 103 34.76 -45.15 -11.42
CA ASP A 103 35.02 -46.35 -12.22
C ASP A 103 36.39 -46.15 -12.89
N GLU A 104 37.36 -46.98 -12.49
CA GLU A 104 38.75 -46.89 -12.94
C GLU A 104 38.93 -47.25 -14.43
N ASP A 105 37.97 -47.96 -15.03
CA ASP A 105 38.00 -48.39 -16.43
C ASP A 105 37.20 -47.44 -17.36
N GLY A 106 36.77 -46.27 -16.84
CA GLY A 106 35.99 -45.30 -17.62
C GLY A 106 34.50 -45.66 -17.76
N GLY A 107 34.03 -46.69 -17.04
CA GLY A 107 32.69 -47.26 -17.16
C GLY A 107 31.62 -46.60 -16.28
N ILE A 108 30.64 -47.41 -15.86
CA ILE A 108 29.48 -46.99 -15.04
C ILE A 108 29.33 -47.79 -13.73
N ILE A 109 30.34 -48.58 -13.37
CA ILE A 109 30.38 -49.38 -12.15
C ILE A 109 31.22 -48.62 -11.10
N TYR A 110 30.57 -47.66 -10.48
CA TYR A 110 31.24 -46.72 -9.57
C TYR A 110 31.49 -47.32 -8.18
N GLN A 111 32.70 -47.11 -7.65
CA GLN A 111 33.07 -47.37 -6.26
C GLN A 111 33.27 -46.05 -5.51
N VAL A 112 32.73 -45.91 -4.30
CA VAL A 112 32.84 -44.68 -3.50
C VAL A 112 34.28 -44.51 -3.03
N VAL A 113 34.89 -43.38 -3.41
CA VAL A 113 36.27 -43.04 -3.02
C VAL A 113 36.32 -42.08 -1.84
N GLY A 114 35.25 -41.30 -1.61
CA GLY A 114 35.16 -40.48 -0.41
C GLY A 114 33.95 -39.55 -0.38
N THR A 115 33.62 -39.12 0.85
CA THR A 115 32.56 -38.15 1.15
C THR A 115 33.13 -37.02 1.99
N SER A 116 32.85 -35.77 1.62
CA SER A 116 33.33 -34.58 2.32
C SER A 116 32.22 -33.54 2.48
N GLN A 117 32.22 -32.79 3.59
CA GLN A 117 31.22 -31.73 3.78
C GLN A 117 31.56 -30.52 2.89
N LEU A 118 30.57 -30.01 2.16
CA LEU A 118 30.68 -28.74 1.46
C LEU A 118 30.61 -27.61 2.50
N ARG A 119 31.69 -26.84 2.63
CA ARG A 119 31.71 -25.63 3.46
C ARG A 119 31.65 -24.38 2.61
N VAL A 120 30.95 -23.37 3.13
CA VAL A 120 30.84 -22.04 2.52
C VAL A 120 32.20 -21.33 2.53
N VAL A 121 32.53 -20.65 1.43
CA VAL A 121 33.74 -19.83 1.28
C VAL A 121 33.52 -18.39 1.78
N PRO A 122 34.55 -17.61 2.15
CA PRO A 122 34.38 -16.27 2.73
C PRO A 122 33.53 -15.28 1.91
N VAL A 123 33.63 -15.31 0.57
CA VAL A 123 32.82 -14.45 -0.30
C VAL A 123 31.33 -14.87 -0.32
N ALA A 124 31.05 -16.17 -0.23
CA ALA A 124 29.69 -16.68 -0.10
C ALA A 124 29.10 -16.35 1.29
N MET A 125 29.94 -16.33 2.35
CA MET A 125 29.52 -15.86 3.68
C MET A 125 29.09 -14.38 3.66
N THR A 126 29.79 -13.52 2.92
CA THR A 126 29.39 -12.11 2.81
C THR A 126 28.11 -11.93 2.00
N SER A 127 27.85 -12.75 0.98
CA SER A 127 26.61 -12.70 0.20
C SER A 127 25.38 -13.15 1.00
N LEU A 128 25.53 -14.18 1.86
CA LEU A 128 24.48 -14.59 2.81
C LEU A 128 24.14 -13.49 3.82
N GLN A 129 25.15 -12.74 4.29
CA GLN A 129 24.94 -11.66 5.26
C GLN A 129 24.17 -10.45 4.67
N PHE A 130 24.24 -10.23 3.36
CA PHE A 130 23.50 -9.14 2.70
C PHE A 130 22.03 -9.48 2.40
N GLU A 131 21.65 -10.75 2.44
CA GLU A 131 20.25 -11.14 2.21
C GLU A 131 19.37 -11.01 3.47
N GLU A 132 19.98 -10.88 4.67
CA GLU A 132 19.21 -10.88 5.92
C GLU A 132 19.26 -9.57 6.74
N GLN A 133 20.25 -8.68 6.58
CA GLN A 133 20.35 -7.58 7.54
C GLN A 133 21.11 -6.34 7.06
N VAL A 134 20.40 -5.34 6.51
CA VAL A 134 20.87 -3.94 6.60
C VAL A 134 20.48 -3.42 7.98
N GLY A 135 21.30 -3.71 8.99
CA GLY A 135 21.24 -3.12 10.33
C GLY A 135 19.90 -3.28 11.06
N THR A 136 19.71 -4.39 11.78
CA THR A 136 18.57 -4.67 12.69
C THR A 136 17.14 -4.54 12.11
N THR A 137 16.98 -4.02 10.90
CA THR A 137 15.70 -3.70 10.29
C THR A 137 15.49 -4.60 9.09
N ASN A 138 14.48 -5.46 9.18
CA ASN A 138 14.01 -6.24 8.05
C ASN A 138 13.58 -5.28 6.93
N VAL A 139 14.36 -5.22 5.84
CA VAL A 139 14.15 -4.30 4.72
C VAL A 139 12.80 -4.50 4.02
N ILE A 140 12.25 -5.72 4.06
CA ILE A 140 10.90 -6.05 3.55
C ILE A 140 9.83 -5.43 4.46
N GLN A 141 10.05 -5.50 5.78
CA GLN A 141 9.15 -4.90 6.76
C GLN A 141 9.18 -3.37 6.66
N LEU A 142 10.36 -2.76 6.50
CA LEU A 142 10.49 -1.32 6.27
C LEU A 142 9.82 -0.88 4.97
N ALA A 143 10.01 -1.61 3.86
CA ALA A 143 9.35 -1.33 2.60
C ALA A 143 7.82 -1.39 2.72
N THR A 144 7.31 -2.38 3.48
CA THR A 144 5.88 -2.50 3.78
C THR A 144 5.37 -1.34 4.64
N THR A 145 6.12 -0.94 5.68
CA THR A 145 5.80 0.23 6.51
C THR A 145 5.79 1.53 5.70
N VAL A 146 6.79 1.74 4.84
CA VAL A 146 6.87 2.93 3.98
C VAL A 146 5.72 2.98 2.97
N ALA A 147 5.38 1.85 2.33
CA ALA A 147 4.25 1.77 1.41
C ALA A 147 2.90 2.06 2.10
N ASN A 148 2.67 1.50 3.29
CA ASN A 148 1.47 1.76 4.09
C ASN A 148 1.37 3.23 4.53
N ASN A 149 2.48 3.82 4.96
CA ASN A 149 2.52 5.23 5.36
C ASN A 149 2.29 6.16 4.16
N SER A 150 2.87 5.85 3.00
CA SER A 150 2.61 6.60 1.77
C SER A 150 1.15 6.50 1.34
N GLY A 151 0.53 5.33 1.47
CA GLY A 151 -0.90 5.12 1.23
C GLY A 151 -1.77 5.94 2.18
N ASN A 152 -1.49 5.93 3.48
CA ASN A 152 -2.22 6.71 4.48
C ASN A 152 -2.06 8.22 4.27
N ILE A 153 -0.86 8.71 3.98
CA ILE A 153 -0.63 10.13 3.66
C ILE A 153 -1.41 10.51 2.39
N THR A 154 -1.42 9.64 1.39
CA THR A 154 -2.16 9.85 0.15
C THR A 154 -3.68 9.82 0.37
N VAL A 155 -4.21 8.97 1.26
CA VAL A 155 -5.64 8.97 1.63
C VAL A 155 -6.02 10.19 2.48
N LEU A 156 -5.14 10.64 3.37
CA LEU A 156 -5.33 11.87 4.13
C LEU A 156 -5.30 13.11 3.23
N ASN A 157 -4.45 13.13 2.20
CA ASN A 157 -4.32 14.23 1.25
C ASN A 157 -5.40 14.20 0.14
N ASN A 158 -5.77 13.01 -0.35
CA ASN A 158 -6.82 12.83 -1.38
C ASN A 158 -8.25 12.85 -0.81
N ASN A 159 -8.40 13.11 0.48
CA ASN A 159 -9.69 13.45 1.07
C ASN A 159 -10.04 14.93 0.86
N ASP A 160 -9.68 15.52 -0.29
CA ASP A 160 -10.20 16.82 -0.75
C ASP A 160 -11.73 16.85 -0.76
N ALA A 161 -12.38 15.72 -1.03
CA ALA A 161 -13.84 15.58 -0.89
C ALA A 161 -14.32 15.83 0.55
N ASN A 162 -13.54 15.42 1.57
CA ASN A 162 -13.87 15.69 2.97
C ASN A 162 -13.50 17.11 3.39
N GLN A 163 -12.46 17.71 2.80
CA GLN A 163 -12.13 19.13 3.05
C GLN A 163 -13.21 20.05 2.47
N ALA A 164 -13.61 19.85 1.21
CA ALA A 164 -14.69 20.59 0.56
C ALA A 164 -16.03 20.38 1.28
N SER A 165 -16.34 19.14 1.70
CA SER A 165 -17.55 18.83 2.47
C SER A 165 -17.56 19.51 3.85
N ARG A 166 -16.43 19.51 4.57
CA ARG A 166 -16.29 20.24 5.85
C ARG A 166 -16.40 21.75 5.67
N LEU A 167 -15.82 22.30 4.62
CA LEU A 167 -15.90 23.73 4.32
C LEU A 167 -17.34 24.13 3.97
N LEU A 168 -18.03 23.36 3.13
CA LEU A 168 -19.43 23.56 2.80
C LEU A 168 -20.34 23.47 4.03
N THR A 169 -20.06 22.51 4.93
CA THR A 169 -20.82 22.36 6.18
C THR A 169 -20.66 23.59 7.08
N LEU A 170 -19.44 24.11 7.22
CA LEU A 170 -19.16 25.31 8.01
C LEU A 170 -19.77 26.57 7.39
N GLU A 171 -19.72 26.69 6.07
CA GLU A 171 -20.30 27.79 5.32
C GLU A 171 -21.83 27.82 5.50
N ASN A 172 -22.51 26.67 5.32
CA ASN A 172 -23.94 26.54 5.56
C ASN A 172 -24.33 26.91 7.00
N ALA A 173 -23.59 26.41 8.00
CA ALA A 173 -23.86 26.74 9.40
C ALA A 173 -23.74 28.26 9.68
N ASN A 174 -22.80 28.94 9.03
CA ASN A 174 -22.64 30.40 9.16
C ASN A 174 -23.76 31.15 8.43
N LEU A 175 -24.19 30.67 7.26
CA LEU A 175 -25.34 31.21 6.53
C LEU A 175 -26.62 31.08 7.36
N ASP A 176 -26.85 29.91 7.98
CA ASP A 176 -28.01 29.66 8.85
C ASP A 176 -28.02 30.61 10.05
N ALA A 177 -26.87 30.77 10.73
CA ALA A 177 -26.76 31.70 11.86
C ALA A 177 -27.06 33.16 11.46
N ARG A 178 -26.57 33.59 10.29
CA ARG A 178 -26.85 34.92 9.75
C ARG A 178 -28.32 35.08 9.36
N LEU A 179 -28.95 34.05 8.80
CA LEU A 179 -30.36 34.05 8.44
C LEU A 179 -31.24 34.16 9.69
N THR A 180 -30.98 33.33 10.71
CA THR A 180 -31.71 33.39 11.99
C THR A 180 -31.60 34.77 12.64
N ALA A 181 -30.42 35.39 12.62
CA ALA A 181 -30.25 36.75 13.15
C ALA A 181 -31.04 37.80 12.36
N ALA A 182 -31.10 37.67 11.03
CA ALA A 182 -31.87 38.57 10.17
C ALA A 182 -33.38 38.40 10.39
N GLU A 183 -33.87 37.17 10.52
CA GLU A 183 -35.28 36.86 10.80
C GLU A 183 -35.71 37.44 12.16
N ALA A 184 -34.87 37.32 13.19
CA ALA A 184 -35.13 37.93 14.50
C ALA A 184 -35.21 39.47 14.43
N ALA A 185 -34.32 40.11 13.66
CA ALA A 185 -34.36 41.56 13.47
C ALA A 185 -35.62 42.02 12.72
N ILE A 186 -36.06 41.28 11.69
CA ILE A 186 -37.31 41.56 10.96
C ILE A 186 -38.53 41.40 11.86
N ALA A 187 -38.55 40.36 12.69
CA ALA A 187 -39.62 40.13 13.65
C ALA A 187 -39.70 41.29 14.67
N GLN A 188 -38.56 41.78 15.16
CA GLN A 188 -38.51 42.94 16.05
C GLN A 188 -39.04 44.20 15.37
N ASN A 189 -38.58 44.50 14.15
CA ASN A 189 -39.07 45.65 13.39
C ASN A 189 -40.58 45.58 13.16
N THR A 190 -41.13 44.38 12.93
CA THR A 190 -42.57 44.17 12.76
C THR A 190 -43.33 44.51 14.04
N THR A 191 -42.83 44.07 15.20
CA THR A 191 -43.37 44.42 16.51
C THR A 191 -43.32 45.92 16.77
N ASP A 192 -42.18 46.55 16.49
CA ASP A 192 -41.99 48.00 16.70
C ASP A 192 -42.94 48.82 15.84
N ILE A 193 -43.10 48.45 14.55
CA ILE A 193 -44.05 49.08 13.64
C ILE A 193 -45.48 48.90 14.15
N SER A 194 -45.85 47.69 14.58
CA SER A 194 -47.18 47.43 15.12
C SER A 194 -47.45 48.26 16.38
N GLY A 195 -46.48 48.37 17.28
CA GLY A 195 -46.58 49.20 18.48
C GLY A 195 -46.73 50.69 18.16
N ASN A 196 -45.92 51.20 17.23
CA ASN A 196 -46.02 52.58 16.77
C ASN A 196 -47.36 52.89 16.11
N ASN A 197 -47.90 51.97 15.29
CA ASN A 197 -49.21 52.12 14.69
C ASN A 197 -50.33 52.13 15.74
N SER A 198 -50.27 51.28 16.76
CA SER A 198 -51.22 51.30 17.87
C SER A 198 -51.17 52.61 18.64
N ASN A 199 -49.98 53.15 18.89
CA ASN A 199 -49.80 54.44 19.56
C ASN A 199 -50.34 55.60 18.70
N LEU A 200 -50.08 55.57 17.39
CA LEU A 200 -50.62 56.56 16.46
C LEU A 200 -52.14 56.50 16.41
N GLN A 201 -52.73 55.31 16.39
CA GLN A 201 -54.19 55.14 16.43
C GLN A 201 -54.77 55.69 17.73
N ALA A 202 -54.17 55.39 18.89
CA ALA A 202 -54.62 55.95 20.17
C ALA A 202 -54.56 57.49 20.19
N ASN A 203 -53.52 58.09 19.61
CA ASN A 203 -53.43 59.55 19.49
C ASN A 203 -54.50 60.12 18.54
N ILE A 204 -54.78 59.44 17.43
CA ILE A 204 -55.85 59.82 16.50
C ILE A 204 -57.21 59.77 17.21
N ASP A 205 -57.49 58.68 17.94
CA ASP A 205 -58.75 58.50 18.68
C ASP A 205 -58.93 59.58 19.76
N ALA A 206 -57.84 59.95 20.45
CA ALA A 206 -57.85 61.02 21.44
C ALA A 206 -58.12 62.39 20.82
N VAL A 207 -57.49 62.71 19.69
CA VAL A 207 -57.76 63.96 18.95
C VAL A 207 -59.18 63.99 18.41
N GLN A 208 -59.70 62.87 17.90
CA GLN A 208 -61.08 62.79 17.43
C GLN A 208 -62.06 63.06 18.58
N THR A 209 -61.80 62.49 19.77
CA THR A 209 -62.62 62.75 20.96
C THR A 209 -62.62 64.23 21.33
N ASP A 210 -61.47 64.90 21.26
CA ASP A 210 -61.36 66.34 21.54
C ASP A 210 -62.12 67.20 20.49
N VAL A 211 -62.03 66.84 19.21
CA VAL A 211 -62.78 67.50 18.13
C VAL A 211 -64.28 67.33 18.33
N ASP A 212 -64.75 66.11 18.60
CA ASP A 212 -66.16 65.83 18.85
C ASP A 212 -66.68 66.64 20.05
N GLN A 213 -65.87 66.77 21.11
CA GLN A 213 -66.23 67.60 22.27
C GLN A 213 -66.31 69.09 21.91
N ASN A 214 -65.37 69.60 21.12
CA ASN A 214 -65.40 70.99 20.65
C ASN A 214 -66.63 71.29 19.77
N GLU A 215 -67.06 70.33 18.94
CA GLU A 215 -68.30 70.45 18.16
C GLU A 215 -69.53 70.51 19.08
N LEU A 216 -69.61 69.64 20.08
CA LEU A 216 -70.70 69.65 21.08
C LEU A 216 -70.76 70.96 21.88
N ASP A 217 -69.60 71.46 22.31
CA ASP A 217 -69.50 72.71 23.06
C ASP A 217 -69.93 73.91 22.19
N ALA A 218 -69.57 73.91 20.90
CA ALA A 218 -69.99 74.93 19.94
C ALA A 218 -71.51 74.89 19.69
N ASP A 219 -72.08 73.70 19.47
CA ASP A 219 -73.52 73.52 19.32
C ASP A 219 -74.29 74.00 20.56
N ALA A 220 -73.80 73.67 21.76
CA ALA A 220 -74.39 74.13 23.02
C ALA A 220 -74.32 75.66 23.17
N ALA A 221 -73.20 76.27 22.81
CA ALA A 221 -73.06 77.72 22.83
C ALA A 221 -74.00 78.42 21.84
N ILE A 222 -74.13 77.88 20.62
CA ILE A 222 -75.05 78.39 19.60
C ILE A 222 -76.50 78.27 20.07
N ALA A 223 -76.89 77.13 20.65
CA ALA A 223 -78.22 76.93 21.20
C ALA A 223 -78.52 77.93 22.35
N GLY A 224 -77.53 78.21 23.19
CA GLY A 224 -77.62 79.25 24.23
C GLY A 224 -77.88 80.64 23.65
N VAL A 225 -77.12 81.04 22.62
CA VAL A 225 -77.32 82.33 21.94
C VAL A 225 -78.69 82.39 21.26
N GLN A 226 -79.15 81.31 20.63
CA GLN A 226 -80.47 81.27 20.01
C GLN A 226 -81.58 81.47 21.05
N ALA A 227 -81.48 80.84 22.22
CA ALA A 227 -82.44 81.02 23.30
C ALA A 227 -82.47 82.47 23.83
N ASP A 228 -81.30 83.12 23.93
CA ASP A 228 -81.21 84.54 24.28
C ASP A 228 -81.86 85.44 23.22
N VAL A 229 -81.67 85.14 21.92
CA VAL A 229 -82.30 85.85 20.80
C VAL A 229 -83.82 85.70 20.86
N ASP A 230 -84.33 84.47 20.96
CA ASP A 230 -85.77 84.18 21.06
C ASP A 230 -86.42 84.92 22.24
N SER A 231 -85.70 85.00 23.37
CA SER A 231 -86.13 85.77 24.55
C SER A 231 -86.17 87.28 24.29
N ASN A 232 -85.25 87.83 23.50
CA ASN A 232 -85.26 89.25 23.15
C ASN A 232 -86.36 89.61 22.15
N GLU A 233 -86.64 88.73 21.18
CA GLU A 233 -87.73 88.90 20.22
C GLU A 233 -89.09 88.92 20.94
N THR A 234 -89.31 87.97 21.85
CA THR A 234 -90.56 87.91 22.64
C THR A 234 -90.77 89.08 23.59
N ASN A 235 -89.70 89.71 24.10
CA ASN A 235 -89.79 90.89 24.97
C ASN A 235 -90.05 92.21 24.21
N SER A 236 -89.89 92.22 22.87
CA SER A 236 -90.01 93.42 22.04
C SER A 236 -91.38 93.60 21.37
N ASP A 237 -92.27 92.61 21.49
CA ASP A 237 -93.69 92.62 21.03
C ASP A 237 -94.66 93.01 22.15
#